data_AF-A0A971FSD3-F1
#
_entry.id   AF-A0A971FSD3-F1
#
_cell.length_a   1.000
_cell.length_b   1.000
_cell.length_c   1.000
_cell.angle_alpha   90.00
_cell.angle_beta   90.00
_cell.angle_gamma   90.00
#
_symmetry.space_group_name_H-M   'P 1'
#
loop_
_entity.id
_entity.type
_entity.pdbx_description
1 polymer ?
#
loop_
_entity_poly.entity_id
_entity_poly.type
_entity_poly.pdbx_seq_one_letter_code
_entity_poly.pdbx_strand_id
1 'polypeptide(L)'
;RQAVPLIKTEAPIIGTGMEYRAAKDSGVCQVARHDGIVDFVSADKIVVKVDEMTSDTYRLTKYQRSNQGTCINQRPLVKRGEPVKRGDIIADGPSTDNGELALGRNVLIGFMTWEGYNYEDAVLINERLVREDVYTSIHIEEYECEARDTKLGPEEITREIPNVGDDALRDLDEHGIIRIGAEVYAGDIIVGKVTPKGETELTAEERLYRAIFGEKVREVRDTSVRIPHGESGIVVDVKVFTRENDDDLKHGVNMLVRVYIAQKRKISVGDKMAGRHGNKGVISRILPEEDMPFLPDGTPLDIVLNPLGVPSRMNIGQLLEVHLGQAAKALGYKIATPVFDGATEADVIQAFADAGIDPDGKTVLYDGRTGEPFESKITIGTMYYMKLLHLVDDKIHARSIGPYSLVTQQPLGGKAQFGGQRFGEMEVWALEAYGASHTLQEILTVKSDDISGRTKTYEAIVKGESVPEAGIPESFKVLVKELQSLALDVRIFTEKNEMIDIKETVEEENELPEIDRSKLDELIGVNIVDESFAAAGFTEGTLDEDGNIAEDLDSGELEDDAVDDASGSSDLDDTVD
;
A
#
# COMPACT_ATOMS: atom_id res chain seq x y z
N ARG A 1 17.62 -5.18 15.58
CA ARG A 1 16.52 -6.10 15.18
C ARG A 1 15.57 -5.46 14.15
N GLN A 2 15.23 -4.18 14.26
CA GLN A 2 14.38 -3.48 13.27
C GLN A 2 15.18 -2.77 12.16
N ALA A 3 16.47 -3.04 12.02
CA ALA A 3 17.29 -2.37 11.02
C ALA A 3 17.06 -3.00 9.64
N VAL A 4 17.01 -2.17 8.60
CA VAL A 4 16.79 -2.63 7.22
C VAL A 4 18.14 -2.96 6.57
N PRO A 5 18.27 -4.09 5.86
CA PRO A 5 19.44 -4.37 5.05
C PRO A 5 19.66 -3.30 3.98
N LEU A 6 20.83 -2.64 4.05
CA LEU A 6 21.23 -1.63 3.09
C LEU A 6 21.90 -2.27 1.87
N ILE A 7 21.86 -1.57 0.73
CA ILE A 7 22.57 -2.01 -0.48
C ILE A 7 24.09 -1.99 -0.26
N LYS A 8 24.60 -0.98 0.43
CA LYS A 8 26.01 -0.85 0.81
C LYS A 8 26.14 -1.02 2.31
N THR A 9 26.55 -2.20 2.75
CA THR A 9 26.82 -2.49 4.15
C THR A 9 28.15 -1.88 4.58
N GLU A 10 28.29 -1.60 5.88
CA GLU A 10 29.52 -1.13 6.50
C GLU A 10 29.55 -1.60 7.95
N ALA A 11 30.61 -2.29 8.35
CA ALA A 11 30.80 -2.70 9.73
C ALA A 11 31.05 -1.49 10.65
N PRO A 12 30.58 -1.50 11.91
CA PRO A 12 30.82 -0.39 12.82
C PRO A 12 32.32 -0.20 13.09
N ILE A 13 32.80 1.05 13.09
CA ILE A 13 34.18 1.38 13.49
C ILE A 13 34.40 1.02 14.97
N ILE A 14 33.39 1.31 15.80
CA ILE A 14 33.37 0.97 17.22
C ILE A 14 32.45 -0.24 17.41
N GLY A 15 33.01 -1.43 17.45
CA GLY A 15 32.30 -2.69 17.68
C GLY A 15 32.36 -3.13 19.14
N THR A 16 31.71 -4.25 19.43
CA THR A 16 31.76 -4.95 20.73
C THR A 16 32.59 -6.23 20.68
N GLY A 17 32.96 -6.68 19.47
CA GLY A 17 33.60 -7.98 19.22
C GLY A 17 32.61 -9.11 19.01
N MET A 18 31.31 -8.86 19.20
CA MET A 18 30.25 -9.84 18.98
C MET A 18 29.77 -9.89 17.53
N GLU A 19 30.11 -8.90 16.71
CA GLU A 19 29.59 -8.70 15.36
C GLU A 19 29.96 -9.87 14.45
N TYR A 20 31.21 -10.33 14.48
CA TYR A 20 31.69 -11.47 13.70
C TYR A 20 30.96 -12.76 14.08
N ARG A 21 30.85 -13.03 15.38
CA ARG A 21 30.19 -14.23 15.88
C ARG A 21 28.70 -14.22 15.58
N ALA A 22 28.03 -13.07 15.73
CA ALA A 22 26.62 -12.91 15.40
C ALA A 22 26.35 -13.17 13.92
N ALA A 23 27.17 -12.64 13.02
CA ALA A 23 27.04 -12.88 11.58
C ALA A 23 27.28 -14.36 11.23
N LYS A 24 28.35 -14.96 11.77
CA LYS A 24 28.69 -16.37 11.52
C LYS A 24 27.65 -17.35 12.06
N ASP A 25 27.28 -17.22 13.34
CA ASP A 25 26.40 -18.18 14.03
C ASP A 25 24.94 -18.05 13.57
N SER A 26 24.56 -16.93 12.94
CA SER A 26 23.21 -16.72 12.39
C SER A 26 22.89 -17.55 11.14
N GLY A 27 23.90 -18.09 10.45
CA GLY A 27 23.73 -18.81 9.18
C GLY A 27 23.42 -17.90 7.98
N VAL A 28 23.51 -16.57 8.15
CA VAL A 28 23.28 -15.58 7.08
C VAL A 28 24.45 -15.53 6.09
N CYS A 29 25.67 -15.69 6.60
CA CYS A 29 26.90 -15.79 5.81
C CYS A 29 27.13 -17.23 5.33
N GLN A 30 27.81 -17.40 4.19
CA GLN A 30 28.28 -18.72 3.78
C GLN A 30 29.64 -19.02 4.40
N VAL A 31 29.75 -20.20 5.00
CA VAL A 31 30.95 -20.64 5.74
C VAL A 31 31.55 -21.86 5.05
N ALA A 32 32.88 -21.87 4.89
CA ALA A 32 33.61 -23.00 4.32
C ALA A 32 33.51 -24.24 5.22
N ARG A 33 33.10 -25.36 4.63
CA ARG A 33 32.95 -26.66 5.32
C ARG A 33 34.28 -27.37 5.53
N HIS A 34 35.18 -27.23 4.57
CA HIS A 34 36.49 -27.88 4.53
C HIS A 34 37.58 -26.87 4.16
N ASP A 35 38.82 -27.20 4.51
CA ASP A 35 40.00 -26.48 4.05
C ASP A 35 40.16 -26.69 2.54
N GLY A 36 40.62 -25.68 1.82
CA GLY A 36 40.81 -25.80 0.37
C GLY A 36 41.25 -24.51 -0.30
N ILE A 37 41.31 -24.54 -1.62
CA ILE A 37 41.64 -23.38 -2.45
C ILE A 37 40.45 -23.04 -3.33
N VAL A 38 40.11 -21.75 -3.40
CA VAL A 38 39.01 -21.27 -4.23
C VAL A 38 39.35 -21.43 -5.71
N ASP A 39 38.65 -22.31 -6.42
CA ASP A 39 38.89 -22.59 -7.84
C ASP A 39 38.06 -21.67 -8.76
N PHE A 40 36.81 -21.39 -8.36
CA PHE A 40 35.88 -20.58 -9.12
C PHE A 40 35.03 -19.68 -8.22
N VAL A 41 34.87 -18.42 -8.62
CA VAL A 41 34.01 -17.44 -7.94
C VAL A 41 33.12 -16.77 -8.98
N SER A 42 31.81 -16.80 -8.72
CA SER A 42 30.79 -16.02 -9.42
C SER A 42 29.85 -15.39 -8.39
N ALA A 43 29.01 -14.45 -8.85
CA ALA A 43 27.96 -13.87 -8.03
C ALA A 43 26.95 -14.92 -7.52
N ASP A 44 26.76 -16.04 -8.25
CA ASP A 44 25.74 -17.06 -7.93
C ASP A 44 26.30 -18.30 -7.24
N LYS A 45 27.61 -18.57 -7.40
CA LYS A 45 28.24 -19.74 -6.79
C LYS A 45 29.74 -19.56 -6.55
N ILE A 46 30.24 -20.24 -5.53
CA ILE A 46 31.66 -20.36 -5.19
C ILE A 46 32.02 -21.85 -5.22
N VAL A 47 33.14 -22.21 -5.83
CA VAL A 47 33.66 -23.58 -5.83
C VAL A 47 35.01 -23.60 -5.13
N VAL A 48 35.10 -24.38 -4.07
CA VAL A 48 36.33 -24.59 -3.28
C VAL A 48 36.85 -25.99 -3.56
N LYS A 49 38.09 -26.08 -4.05
CA LYS A 49 38.77 -27.35 -4.27
C LYS A 49 39.43 -27.80 -2.97
N VAL A 50 38.97 -28.92 -2.42
CA VAL A 50 39.49 -29.50 -1.18
C VAL A 50 40.70 -30.37 -1.50
N ASP A 51 40.56 -31.26 -2.49
CA ASP A 51 41.60 -32.19 -2.97
C ASP A 51 41.57 -32.29 -4.51
N GLU A 52 42.45 -33.09 -5.13
CA GLU A 52 42.48 -33.27 -6.59
C GLU A 52 41.18 -33.83 -7.18
N MET A 53 40.39 -34.58 -6.39
CA MET A 53 39.13 -35.20 -6.82
C MET A 53 37.87 -34.62 -6.17
N THR A 54 37.98 -33.76 -5.14
CA THR A 54 36.83 -33.28 -4.35
C THR A 54 36.72 -31.77 -4.41
N SER A 55 35.54 -31.27 -4.79
CA SER A 55 35.22 -29.85 -4.79
C SER A 55 33.87 -29.59 -4.11
N ASP A 56 33.86 -28.61 -3.21
CA ASP A 56 32.64 -28.13 -2.56
C ASP A 56 32.07 -26.97 -3.37
N THR A 57 30.81 -27.09 -3.80
CA THR A 57 30.08 -26.03 -4.49
C THR A 57 29.08 -25.38 -3.55
N TYR A 58 29.23 -24.07 -3.34
CA TYR A 58 28.35 -23.23 -2.54
C TYR A 58 27.50 -22.36 -3.46
N ARG A 59 26.17 -22.51 -3.41
CA ARG A 59 25.23 -21.64 -4.14
C ARG A 59 24.87 -20.44 -3.28
N LEU A 60 24.96 -19.24 -3.86
CA LEU A 60 24.66 -17.99 -3.18
C LEU A 60 23.20 -17.60 -3.42
N THR A 61 22.53 -17.15 -2.37
CA THR A 61 21.16 -16.62 -2.47
C THR A 61 21.20 -15.23 -3.10
N LYS A 62 20.45 -15.00 -4.19
CA LYS A 62 20.37 -13.71 -4.88
C LYS A 62 18.96 -13.15 -4.83
N TYR A 63 18.84 -11.91 -4.37
CA TYR A 63 17.59 -11.13 -4.37
C TYR A 63 16.36 -11.90 -3.90
N GLN A 64 16.50 -12.69 -2.83
CA GLN A 64 15.39 -13.43 -2.26
C GLN A 64 14.58 -12.54 -1.32
N ARG A 65 13.26 -12.61 -1.40
CA ARG A 65 12.35 -11.95 -0.47
C ARG A 65 12.45 -12.54 0.93
N SER A 66 12.52 -11.68 1.95
CA SER A 66 12.38 -12.07 3.36
C SER A 66 10.91 -12.02 3.80
N ASN A 67 10.60 -12.61 4.95
CA ASN A 67 9.25 -12.57 5.53
C ASN A 67 8.74 -11.14 5.80
N GLN A 68 9.65 -10.16 5.96
CA GLN A 68 9.30 -8.74 6.19
C GLN A 68 9.41 -7.90 4.91
N GLY A 69 9.49 -8.53 3.74
CA GLY A 69 9.62 -7.81 2.46
C GLY A 69 11.00 -7.21 2.20
N THR A 70 12.01 -7.51 3.02
CA THR A 70 13.39 -7.04 2.78
C THR A 70 14.15 -7.96 1.83
N CYS A 71 15.23 -7.46 1.21
CA CYS A 71 16.07 -8.25 0.32
C CYS A 71 17.14 -9.08 1.06
N ILE A 72 17.16 -10.39 0.82
CA ILE A 72 18.25 -11.31 1.18
C ILE A 72 19.14 -11.50 -0.04
N ASN A 73 20.39 -11.03 0.05
CA ASN A 73 21.36 -11.15 -1.04
C ASN A 73 22.73 -11.49 -0.46
N GLN A 74 23.31 -12.57 -0.95
CA GLN A 74 24.66 -12.99 -0.61
C GLN A 74 25.66 -12.50 -1.66
N ARG A 75 26.85 -12.12 -1.20
CA ARG A 75 27.93 -11.57 -2.02
C ARG A 75 29.22 -12.34 -1.73
N PRO A 76 29.93 -12.86 -2.76
CA PRO A 76 31.19 -13.54 -2.54
C PRO A 76 32.22 -12.57 -1.94
N LEU A 77 32.94 -13.03 -0.92
CA LEU A 77 34.01 -12.29 -0.26
C LEU A 77 35.39 -12.68 -0.82
N VAL A 78 35.56 -13.98 -1.06
CA VAL A 78 36.84 -14.58 -1.48
C VAL A 78 37.13 -14.38 -2.96
N LYS A 79 38.42 -14.40 -3.31
CA LYS A 79 38.90 -14.35 -4.69
C LYS A 79 39.38 -15.72 -5.18
N ARG A 80 39.41 -15.89 -6.50
CA ARG A 80 39.98 -17.10 -7.12
C ARG A 80 41.45 -17.26 -6.72
N GLY A 81 41.83 -18.46 -6.27
CA GLY A 81 43.18 -18.81 -5.83
C GLY A 81 43.44 -18.56 -4.34
N GLU A 82 42.47 -18.03 -3.59
CA GLU A 82 42.62 -17.78 -2.16
C GLU A 82 42.50 -19.08 -1.35
N PRO A 83 43.41 -19.35 -0.38
CA PRO A 83 43.27 -20.47 0.52
C PRO A 83 42.24 -20.16 1.61
N VAL A 84 41.29 -21.07 1.83
CA VAL A 84 40.24 -20.96 2.86
C VAL A 84 40.36 -22.09 3.87
N LYS A 85 40.10 -21.78 5.14
CA LYS A 85 40.03 -22.80 6.21
C LYS A 85 38.58 -23.11 6.54
N ARG A 86 38.38 -24.29 7.12
CA ARG A 86 37.11 -24.72 7.69
C ARG A 86 36.66 -23.69 8.74
N GLY A 87 35.47 -23.16 8.53
CA GLY A 87 34.88 -22.15 9.39
C GLY A 87 35.12 -20.71 8.95
N ASP A 88 35.88 -20.46 7.89
CA ASP A 88 36.03 -19.11 7.34
C ASP A 88 34.76 -18.69 6.58
N ILE A 89 34.44 -17.40 6.64
CA ILE A 89 33.31 -16.83 5.91
C ILE A 89 33.77 -16.56 4.47
N ILE A 90 33.11 -17.21 3.52
CA ILE A 90 33.46 -17.13 2.08
C ILE A 90 32.51 -16.21 1.30
N ALA A 91 31.32 -15.94 1.84
CA ALA A 91 30.37 -14.98 1.29
C ALA A 91 29.62 -14.27 2.40
N ASP A 92 29.51 -12.95 2.25
CA ASP A 92 28.66 -12.10 3.08
C ASP A 92 27.19 -12.31 2.71
N GLY A 93 26.31 -12.05 3.68
CA GLY A 93 24.86 -12.05 3.49
C GLY A 93 24.25 -10.66 3.64
N PRO A 94 22.91 -10.57 3.79
CA PRO A 94 22.26 -9.30 4.12
C PRO A 94 22.79 -8.73 5.43
N SER A 95 23.06 -7.43 5.43
CA SER A 95 23.57 -6.70 6.60
C SER A 95 24.86 -7.27 7.19
N THR A 96 25.77 -7.76 6.35
CA THR A 96 27.13 -8.12 6.77
C THR A 96 28.19 -7.43 5.91
N ASP A 97 29.35 -7.22 6.49
CA ASP A 97 30.52 -6.62 5.83
C ASP A 97 31.79 -7.31 6.35
N ASN A 98 32.50 -8.01 5.47
CA ASN A 98 33.70 -8.79 5.79
C ASN A 98 33.45 -9.81 6.92
N GLY A 99 32.27 -10.45 6.91
CA GLY A 99 31.90 -11.45 7.92
C GLY A 99 31.46 -10.88 9.27
N GLU A 100 31.33 -9.55 9.40
CA GLU A 100 30.78 -8.91 10.59
C GLU A 100 29.37 -8.37 10.36
N LEU A 101 28.58 -8.27 11.43
CA LEU A 101 27.25 -7.69 11.40
C LEU A 101 27.29 -6.17 11.12
N ALA A 102 26.67 -5.77 10.02
CA ALA A 102 26.63 -4.42 9.48
C ALA A 102 25.19 -3.94 9.22
N LEU A 103 24.53 -3.44 10.26
CA LEU A 103 23.12 -3.01 10.25
C LEU A 103 22.89 -1.55 9.80
N GLY A 104 23.94 -0.76 9.68
CA GLY A 104 23.90 0.68 9.47
C GLY A 104 25.16 1.18 8.78
N ARG A 105 25.49 2.45 9.03
CA ARG A 105 26.64 3.14 8.42
C ARG A 105 27.38 3.96 9.46
N ASN A 106 28.68 4.14 9.26
CA ASN A 106 29.48 5.06 10.06
C ASN A 106 29.36 6.46 9.46
N VAL A 107 28.71 7.37 10.18
CA VAL A 107 28.41 8.73 9.70
C VAL A 107 28.98 9.79 10.63
N LEU A 108 29.37 10.92 10.08
CA LEU A 108 29.87 12.06 10.85
C LEU A 108 28.70 12.82 11.48
N ILE A 109 28.58 12.70 12.80
CA ILE A 109 27.50 13.33 13.57
C ILE A 109 28.04 14.51 14.36
N GLY A 110 27.26 15.61 14.40
CA GLY A 110 27.46 16.72 15.34
C GLY A 110 26.30 16.88 16.31
N PHE A 111 26.60 17.18 17.57
CA PHE A 111 25.59 17.48 18.60
C PHE A 111 25.41 18.99 18.76
N MET A 112 24.45 19.54 18.03
CA MET A 112 24.07 20.96 18.10
C MET A 112 22.59 21.13 17.73
N THR A 113 21.97 22.24 18.11
CA THR A 113 20.63 22.58 17.64
C THR A 113 20.69 23.31 16.30
N TRP A 114 19.77 23.02 15.39
CA TRP A 114 19.74 23.64 14.06
C TRP A 114 18.33 24.10 13.70
N GLU A 115 18.04 25.40 13.90
CA GLU A 115 16.79 26.10 13.51
C GLU A 115 15.48 25.35 13.82
N GLY A 116 15.47 24.49 14.85
CA GLY A 116 14.31 23.65 15.18
C GLY A 116 14.09 22.44 14.27
N TYR A 117 14.89 22.23 13.22
CA TYR A 117 14.77 21.02 12.40
C TYR A 117 15.11 19.75 13.16
N ASN A 118 15.98 19.83 14.16
CA ASN A 118 16.23 18.73 15.09
C ASN A 118 15.55 18.95 16.45
N TYR A 119 14.39 19.61 16.47
CA TYR A 119 13.60 19.74 17.70
C TYR A 119 13.22 18.36 18.28
N GLU A 120 13.34 18.22 19.60
CA GLU A 120 13.17 16.95 20.33
C GLU A 120 13.99 15.80 19.73
N ASP A 121 13.33 14.86 19.06
CA ASP A 121 13.91 13.63 18.48
C ASP A 121 13.99 13.69 16.95
N ALA A 122 13.76 14.86 16.35
CA ALA A 122 13.92 15.03 14.92
C ALA A 122 15.41 14.96 14.51
N VAL A 123 15.66 14.40 13.34
CA VAL A 123 17.00 14.19 12.79
C VAL A 123 17.17 15.00 11.52
N LEU A 124 18.22 15.81 11.48
CA LEU A 124 18.64 16.54 10.28
C LEU A 124 19.68 15.72 9.54
N ILE A 125 19.52 15.58 8.22
CA ILE A 125 20.40 14.75 7.39
C ILE A 125 20.95 15.56 6.20
N ASN A 126 22.19 15.29 5.82
CA ASN A 126 22.81 15.83 4.62
C ASN A 126 22.28 15.12 3.35
N GLU A 127 21.95 15.88 2.31
CA GLU A 127 21.55 15.38 0.99
C GLU A 127 22.58 14.43 0.37
N ARG A 128 23.88 14.61 0.68
CA ARG A 128 24.95 13.70 0.25
C ARG A 128 24.64 12.24 0.56
N LEU A 129 24.03 11.95 1.73
CA LEU A 129 23.65 10.59 2.13
C LEU A 129 22.58 9.98 1.22
N VAL A 130 21.71 10.81 0.64
CA VAL A 130 20.70 10.41 -0.37
C VAL A 130 21.36 10.24 -1.74
N ARG A 131 22.26 11.15 -2.12
CA ARG A 131 22.95 11.16 -3.42
C ARG A 131 23.86 9.94 -3.59
N GLU A 132 24.59 9.57 -2.55
CA GLU A 132 25.55 8.45 -2.58
C GLU A 132 24.92 7.07 -2.27
N ASP A 133 23.59 7.03 -2.11
CA ASP A 133 22.79 5.86 -1.75
C ASP A 133 23.24 5.20 -0.43
N VAL A 134 23.68 5.99 0.57
CA VAL A 134 24.25 5.50 1.84
C VAL A 134 23.24 4.68 2.65
N TYR A 135 22.00 5.18 2.75
CA TYR A 135 20.90 4.53 3.48
C TYR A 135 19.80 3.98 2.56
N THR A 136 20.20 3.47 1.40
CA THR A 136 19.26 2.88 0.45
C THR A 136 19.07 1.39 0.71
N SER A 137 17.81 0.94 0.70
CA SER A 137 17.41 -0.45 0.87
C SER A 137 16.63 -0.96 -0.34
N ILE A 138 16.59 -2.29 -0.50
CA ILE A 138 15.74 -2.95 -1.51
C ILE A 138 14.64 -3.70 -0.77
N HIS A 139 13.41 -3.43 -1.19
CA HIS A 139 12.20 -4.11 -0.71
C HIS A 139 11.63 -4.93 -1.86
N ILE A 140 11.15 -6.13 -1.57
CA ILE A 140 10.56 -7.04 -2.55
C ILE A 140 9.18 -7.42 -2.03
N GLU A 141 8.17 -6.93 -2.72
CA GLU A 141 6.78 -7.27 -2.45
C GLU A 141 6.31 -8.39 -3.37
N GLU A 142 5.38 -9.18 -2.86
CA GLU A 142 4.84 -10.35 -3.53
C GLU A 142 3.35 -10.16 -3.72
N TYR A 143 2.94 -10.20 -4.99
CA TYR A 143 1.56 -10.10 -5.41
C TYR A 143 1.09 -11.46 -5.93
N GLU A 144 -0.04 -11.93 -5.42
CA GLU A 144 -0.62 -13.22 -5.80
C GLU A 144 -1.96 -13.00 -6.52
N CYS A 145 -2.16 -13.71 -7.64
CA CYS A 145 -3.42 -13.78 -8.36
C CYS A 145 -3.82 -15.24 -8.55
N GLU A 146 -4.97 -15.64 -8.02
CA GLU A 146 -5.55 -16.97 -8.21
C GLU A 146 -6.70 -16.90 -9.21
N ALA A 147 -6.69 -17.81 -10.20
CA ALA A 147 -7.80 -18.07 -11.10
C ALA A 147 -8.60 -19.28 -10.58
N ARG A 148 -9.88 -19.07 -10.26
CA ARG A 148 -10.73 -20.08 -9.61
C ARG A 148 -11.88 -20.55 -10.49
N ASP A 149 -12.30 -21.79 -10.25
CA ASP A 149 -13.57 -22.30 -10.78
C ASP A 149 -14.73 -21.70 -9.98
N THR A 150 -15.57 -20.89 -10.65
CA THR A 150 -16.81 -20.39 -10.06
C THR A 150 -18.01 -21.16 -10.60
N LYS A 151 -19.18 -20.99 -9.96
CA LYS A 151 -20.43 -21.61 -10.44
C LYS A 151 -20.87 -21.12 -11.82
N LEU A 152 -20.51 -19.89 -12.18
CA LEU A 152 -20.88 -19.23 -13.43
C LEU A 152 -19.89 -19.52 -14.56
N GLY A 153 -18.75 -20.13 -14.24
CA GLY A 153 -17.68 -20.45 -15.17
C GLY A 153 -16.30 -20.31 -14.52
N PRO A 154 -15.24 -20.80 -15.16
CA PRO A 154 -13.87 -20.58 -14.68
C PRO A 154 -13.49 -19.10 -14.81
N GLU A 155 -12.75 -18.58 -13.83
CA GLU A 155 -12.00 -17.34 -14.02
C GLU A 155 -10.80 -17.61 -14.94
N GLU A 156 -10.55 -16.68 -15.86
CA GLU A 156 -9.47 -16.80 -16.83
C GLU A 156 -8.46 -15.68 -16.63
N ILE A 157 -7.18 -16.01 -16.71
CA ILE A 157 -6.10 -15.02 -16.78
C ILE A 157 -5.79 -14.80 -18.25
N THR A 158 -6.00 -13.57 -18.72
CA THR A 158 -5.92 -13.20 -20.13
C THR A 158 -5.56 -11.74 -20.29
N ARG A 159 -4.93 -11.41 -21.42
CA ARG A 159 -4.63 -10.04 -21.85
C ARG A 159 -5.90 -9.30 -22.28
N GLU A 160 -6.94 -10.01 -22.68
CA GLU A 160 -8.16 -9.43 -23.24
C GLU A 160 -9.14 -8.95 -22.14
N ILE A 161 -8.83 -7.80 -21.53
CA ILE A 161 -9.58 -7.23 -20.42
C ILE A 161 -10.63 -6.23 -20.95
N PRO A 162 -11.91 -6.32 -20.55
CA PRO A 162 -12.95 -5.40 -21.01
C PRO A 162 -12.71 -3.97 -20.51
N ASN A 163 -13.03 -2.97 -21.33
CA ASN A 163 -12.98 -1.54 -21.00
C ASN A 163 -11.58 -1.01 -20.60
N VAL A 164 -10.50 -1.69 -21.01
CA VAL A 164 -9.12 -1.26 -20.76
C VAL A 164 -8.47 -0.89 -22.09
N GLY A 165 -7.85 0.30 -22.16
CA GLY A 165 -7.14 0.77 -23.35
C GLY A 165 -5.79 0.08 -23.56
N ASP A 166 -5.32 0.07 -24.81
CA ASP A 166 -4.08 -0.62 -25.22
C ASP A 166 -2.83 -0.14 -24.46
N ASP A 167 -2.80 1.13 -24.04
CA ASP A 167 -1.69 1.71 -23.27
C ASP A 167 -1.48 0.99 -21.93
N ALA A 168 -2.57 0.58 -21.26
CA ALA A 168 -2.51 -0.14 -19.99
C ALA A 168 -2.14 -1.63 -20.18
N LEU A 169 -2.30 -2.17 -21.38
CA LEU A 169 -1.97 -3.56 -21.73
C LEU A 169 -0.56 -3.70 -22.31
N ARG A 170 0.16 -2.59 -22.50
CA ARG A 170 1.47 -2.56 -23.18
C ARG A 170 2.51 -3.48 -22.54
N ASP A 171 2.55 -3.52 -21.21
CA ASP A 171 3.55 -4.26 -20.44
C ASP A 171 3.11 -5.70 -20.08
N LEU A 172 1.88 -6.08 -20.42
CA LEU A 172 1.39 -7.46 -20.33
C LEU A 172 1.87 -8.30 -21.52
N ASP A 173 2.07 -9.59 -21.29
CA ASP A 173 2.35 -10.58 -22.32
C ASP A 173 1.06 -11.09 -23.02
N GLU A 174 1.17 -12.14 -23.82
CA GLU A 174 0.03 -12.76 -24.53
C GLU A 174 -0.95 -13.46 -23.56
N HIS A 175 -0.48 -13.86 -22.38
CA HIS A 175 -1.27 -14.52 -21.34
C HIS A 175 -1.89 -13.52 -20.36
N GLY A 176 -1.62 -12.23 -20.50
CA GLY A 176 -2.10 -11.19 -19.58
C GLY A 176 -1.28 -11.08 -18.31
N ILE A 177 -0.04 -11.57 -18.30
CA ILE A 177 0.89 -11.48 -17.17
C ILE A 177 1.94 -10.42 -17.49
N ILE A 178 2.32 -9.62 -16.51
CA ILE A 178 3.31 -8.58 -16.71
C ILE A 178 4.70 -9.14 -17.02
N ARG A 179 5.40 -8.50 -17.96
CA ARG A 179 6.76 -8.92 -18.34
C ARG A 179 7.80 -8.59 -17.25
N ILE A 180 8.78 -9.47 -17.09
CA ILE A 180 9.93 -9.23 -16.21
C ILE A 180 10.74 -8.03 -16.72
N GLY A 181 11.12 -7.14 -15.81
CA GLY A 181 11.85 -5.91 -16.10
C GLY A 181 10.97 -4.70 -16.44
N ALA A 182 9.64 -4.84 -16.44
CA ALA A 182 8.74 -3.69 -16.57
C ALA A 182 8.80 -2.80 -15.31
N GLU A 183 8.85 -1.49 -15.54
CA GLU A 183 8.62 -0.48 -14.49
C GLU A 183 7.12 -0.27 -14.33
N VAL A 184 6.67 -0.31 -13.08
CA VAL A 184 5.25 -0.36 -12.77
C VAL A 184 4.90 0.63 -11.66
N TYR A 185 3.74 1.27 -11.81
CA TYR A 185 3.24 2.32 -10.93
C TYR A 185 1.83 1.99 -10.41
N ALA A 186 1.39 2.72 -9.39
CA ALA A 186 0.07 2.55 -8.81
C ALA A 186 -1.04 2.59 -9.88
N GLY A 187 -1.90 1.57 -9.90
CA GLY A 187 -3.01 1.42 -10.85
C GLY A 187 -2.69 0.56 -12.08
N ASP A 188 -1.42 0.28 -12.37
CA ASP A 188 -1.02 -0.59 -13.47
C ASP A 188 -1.46 -2.03 -13.23
N ILE A 189 -1.79 -2.74 -14.31
CA ILE A 189 -2.25 -4.13 -14.26
C ILE A 189 -1.03 -5.06 -14.23
N ILE A 190 -0.97 -5.90 -13.20
CA ILE A 190 0.11 -6.89 -13.02
C ILE A 190 -0.30 -8.24 -13.61
N VAL A 191 -1.55 -8.65 -13.35
CA VAL A 191 -2.13 -9.89 -13.86
C VAL A 191 -3.56 -9.59 -14.31
N GLY A 192 -3.79 -9.70 -15.61
CA GLY A 192 -5.12 -9.60 -16.22
C GLY A 192 -5.98 -10.78 -15.83
N LYS A 193 -7.08 -10.54 -15.13
CA LYS A 193 -8.03 -11.57 -14.72
C LYS A 193 -9.45 -11.15 -15.07
N VAL A 194 -10.18 -12.07 -15.66
CA VAL A 194 -11.59 -11.89 -16.01
C VAL A 194 -12.46 -12.93 -15.29
N THR A 195 -13.55 -12.47 -14.69
CA THR A 195 -14.53 -13.33 -14.00
C THR A 195 -15.86 -13.28 -14.77
N PRO A 196 -16.49 -14.41 -15.12
CA PRO A 196 -17.78 -14.41 -15.77
C PRO A 196 -18.86 -13.75 -14.90
N LYS A 197 -19.66 -12.87 -15.50
CA LYS A 197 -20.82 -12.23 -14.87
C LYS A 197 -22.07 -13.07 -15.11
N GLY A 198 -22.93 -13.17 -14.09
CA GLY A 198 -24.26 -13.74 -14.27
C GLY A 198 -25.19 -12.76 -14.98
N GLU A 199 -26.06 -13.25 -15.87
CA GLU A 199 -26.99 -12.43 -16.65
C GLU A 199 -28.09 -11.77 -15.79
N THR A 200 -28.36 -12.32 -14.60
CA THR A 200 -29.46 -11.92 -13.71
C THR A 200 -29.22 -10.66 -12.86
N GLU A 201 -28.01 -10.09 -12.83
CA GLU A 201 -27.63 -9.01 -11.90
C GLU A 201 -27.33 -7.65 -12.58
N LEU A 202 -27.85 -7.40 -13.78
CA LEU A 202 -27.67 -6.09 -14.43
C LEU A 202 -28.67 -5.07 -13.86
N THR A 203 -28.17 -3.93 -13.39
CA THR A 203 -29.02 -2.80 -12.99
C THR A 203 -29.79 -2.25 -14.20
N ALA A 204 -30.90 -1.56 -13.94
CA ALA A 204 -31.72 -0.98 -15.01
C ALA A 204 -30.91 0.00 -15.87
N GLU A 205 -30.00 0.75 -15.24
CA GLU A 205 -29.09 1.70 -15.89
C GLU A 205 -28.06 0.99 -16.78
N GLU A 206 -27.43 -0.09 -16.29
CA GLU A 206 -26.48 -0.89 -17.09
C GLU A 206 -27.18 -1.56 -18.28
N ARG A 207 -28.42 -2.02 -18.08
CA ARG A 207 -29.25 -2.61 -19.15
C ARG A 207 -29.57 -1.59 -20.23
N LEU A 208 -29.94 -0.37 -19.84
CA LEU A 208 -30.15 0.74 -20.77
C LEU A 208 -28.86 1.13 -21.50
N TYR A 209 -27.75 1.23 -20.78
CA TYR A 209 -26.44 1.54 -21.37
C TYR A 209 -26.06 0.50 -22.44
N ARG A 210 -26.25 -0.79 -22.15
CA ARG A 210 -26.01 -1.88 -23.11
C ARG A 210 -26.93 -1.79 -24.33
N ALA A 211 -28.20 -1.42 -24.13
CA ALA A 211 -29.16 -1.24 -25.22
C ALA A 211 -28.79 -0.07 -26.14
N ILE A 212 -28.26 1.03 -25.58
CA ILE A 212 -27.88 2.23 -26.34
C ILE A 212 -26.57 2.01 -27.12
N PHE A 213 -25.54 1.49 -26.46
CA PHE A 213 -24.19 1.42 -27.06
C PHE A 213 -23.98 0.16 -27.90
N GLY A 214 -24.88 -0.83 -27.83
CA GLY A 214 -24.88 -1.99 -28.72
C GLY A 214 -23.60 -2.85 -28.67
N GLU A 215 -22.69 -2.57 -27.75
CA GLU A 215 -21.49 -3.37 -27.57
C GLU A 215 -21.91 -4.77 -27.13
N LYS A 216 -21.45 -5.78 -27.88
CA LYS A 216 -21.32 -7.14 -27.37
C LYS A 216 -20.23 -7.12 -26.28
N VAL A 217 -20.47 -6.40 -25.20
CA VAL A 217 -19.62 -6.40 -24.02
C VAL A 217 -19.55 -7.86 -23.60
N ARG A 218 -18.35 -8.44 -23.63
CA ARG A 218 -18.13 -9.80 -23.14
C ARG A 218 -18.74 -9.89 -21.75
N GLU A 219 -19.39 -11.01 -21.45
CA GLU A 219 -20.07 -11.27 -20.17
C GLU A 219 -19.07 -11.52 -19.03
N VAL A 220 -17.98 -10.77 -19.00
CA VAL A 220 -16.90 -10.90 -18.04
C VAL A 220 -16.63 -9.55 -17.39
N ARG A 221 -16.25 -9.60 -16.12
CA ARG A 221 -15.84 -8.46 -15.31
C ARG A 221 -14.32 -8.46 -15.21
N ASP A 222 -13.72 -7.28 -15.30
CA ASP A 222 -12.32 -7.07 -14.89
C ASP A 222 -12.19 -7.29 -13.37
N THR A 223 -11.44 -8.33 -13.00
CA THR A 223 -11.03 -8.65 -11.63
C THR A 223 -9.51 -8.77 -11.52
N SER A 224 -8.80 -8.07 -12.41
CA SER A 224 -7.35 -8.06 -12.52
C SER A 224 -6.67 -7.54 -11.26
N VAL A 225 -5.48 -8.06 -10.99
CA VAL A 225 -4.63 -7.57 -9.90
C VAL A 225 -3.88 -6.34 -10.38
N ARG A 226 -4.04 -5.23 -9.64
CA ARG A 226 -3.41 -3.94 -9.91
C ARG A 226 -2.48 -3.55 -8.76
N ILE A 227 -1.51 -2.69 -9.06
CA ILE A 227 -0.61 -2.17 -8.03
C ILE A 227 -1.38 -1.24 -7.09
N PRO A 228 -1.32 -1.48 -5.76
CA PRO A 228 -1.90 -0.59 -4.77
C PRO A 228 -1.36 0.83 -4.85
N HIS A 229 -2.14 1.76 -4.34
CA HIS A 229 -1.73 3.16 -4.27
C HIS A 229 -0.47 3.35 -3.40
N GLY A 230 0.48 4.12 -3.91
CA GLY A 230 1.74 4.44 -3.22
C GLY A 230 2.87 3.44 -3.45
N GLU A 231 2.62 2.34 -4.15
CA GLU A 231 3.66 1.39 -4.53
C GLU A 231 4.13 1.60 -5.97
N SER A 232 5.41 1.34 -6.18
CA SER A 232 6.07 1.38 -7.48
C SER A 232 7.30 0.50 -7.44
N GLY A 233 7.73 0.01 -8.58
CA GLY A 233 8.95 -0.80 -8.65
C GLY A 233 9.19 -1.41 -10.01
N ILE A 234 10.09 -2.37 -10.03
CA ILE A 234 10.43 -3.15 -11.22
C ILE A 234 10.06 -4.60 -10.96
N VAL A 235 9.39 -5.23 -11.92
CA VAL A 235 9.10 -6.66 -11.87
C VAL A 235 10.40 -7.45 -11.98
N VAL A 236 10.75 -8.22 -10.95
CA VAL A 236 12.01 -8.98 -10.90
C VAL A 236 11.83 -10.45 -11.22
N ASP A 237 10.70 -11.04 -10.84
CA ASP A 237 10.43 -12.46 -11.05
C ASP A 237 8.91 -12.69 -11.15
N VAL A 238 8.53 -13.69 -11.94
CA VAL A 238 7.15 -14.10 -12.14
C VAL A 238 7.11 -15.62 -12.08
N LYS A 239 6.28 -16.18 -11.20
CA LYS A 239 6.09 -17.62 -11.05
C LYS A 239 4.65 -17.98 -11.34
N VAL A 240 4.47 -18.89 -12.28
CA VAL A 240 3.16 -19.41 -12.67
C VAL A 240 3.08 -20.87 -12.21
N PHE A 241 2.08 -21.16 -11.39
CA PHE A 241 1.76 -22.49 -10.90
C PHE A 241 0.45 -22.93 -11.55
N THR A 242 0.47 -24.09 -12.20
CA THR A 242 -0.70 -24.65 -12.89
C THR A 242 -1.02 -26.02 -12.32
N ARG A 243 -2.31 -26.39 -12.31
CA ARG A 243 -2.73 -27.71 -11.83
C ARG A 243 -2.10 -28.86 -12.63
N GLU A 244 -1.78 -28.62 -13.90
CA GLU A 244 -1.16 -29.60 -14.79
C GLU A 244 0.30 -29.91 -14.45
N ASN A 245 1.02 -28.99 -13.79
CA ASN A 245 2.42 -29.14 -13.43
C ASN A 245 2.63 -29.81 -12.05
N ASP A 246 1.59 -30.40 -11.46
CA ASP A 246 1.61 -31.09 -10.16
C ASP A 246 2.02 -30.19 -8.97
N ASP A 247 1.65 -28.91 -9.06
CA ASP A 247 1.80 -27.96 -7.97
C ASP A 247 0.64 -28.11 -6.95
N ASP A 248 0.96 -28.09 -5.65
CA ASP A 248 -0.02 -28.20 -4.55
C ASP A 248 -0.90 -26.93 -4.46
N LEU A 249 -1.90 -26.85 -5.33
CA LEU A 249 -2.88 -25.77 -5.41
C LEU A 249 -4.09 -26.04 -4.52
N LYS A 250 -4.67 -24.98 -3.95
CA LYS A 250 -5.92 -25.08 -3.18
C LYS A 250 -7.05 -25.64 -4.06
N HIS A 251 -7.98 -26.35 -3.45
CA HIS A 251 -9.16 -26.86 -4.15
C HIS A 251 -9.93 -25.74 -4.86
N GLY A 252 -10.22 -25.94 -6.15
CA GLY A 252 -10.91 -24.97 -7.00
C GLY A 252 -10.02 -23.89 -7.61
N VAL A 253 -8.70 -23.88 -7.37
CA VAL A 253 -7.74 -22.99 -8.04
C VAL A 253 -7.11 -23.70 -9.23
N ASN A 254 -7.24 -23.12 -10.43
CA ASN A 254 -6.70 -23.69 -11.67
C ASN A 254 -5.28 -23.22 -11.95
N MET A 255 -5.05 -21.92 -11.73
CA MET A 255 -3.76 -21.27 -11.92
C MET A 255 -3.51 -20.26 -10.79
N LEU A 256 -2.26 -20.20 -10.32
CA LEU A 256 -1.78 -19.21 -9.38
C LEU A 256 -0.58 -18.49 -10.02
N VAL A 257 -0.67 -17.17 -10.14
CA VAL A 257 0.43 -16.32 -10.62
C VAL A 257 0.96 -15.52 -9.45
N ARG A 258 2.27 -15.61 -9.21
CA ARG A 258 2.99 -14.80 -8.24
C ARG A 258 3.92 -13.83 -8.97
N VAL A 259 3.80 -12.55 -8.66
CA VAL A 259 4.64 -11.50 -9.24
C VAL A 259 5.44 -10.84 -8.13
N TYR A 260 6.76 -10.81 -8.29
CA TYR A 260 7.67 -10.18 -7.35
C TYR A 260 8.08 -8.82 -7.91
N ILE A 261 7.81 -7.76 -7.15
CA ILE A 261 8.15 -6.38 -7.50
C ILE A 261 9.21 -5.90 -6.54
N ALA A 262 10.36 -5.46 -7.07
CA ALA A 262 11.43 -4.88 -6.28
C ALA A 262 11.37 -3.35 -6.33
N GLN A 263 11.43 -2.73 -5.17
CA GLN A 263 11.49 -1.28 -4.99
C GLN A 263 12.82 -0.88 -4.34
N LYS A 264 13.53 0.05 -4.98
CA LYS A 264 14.70 0.72 -4.39
C LYS A 264 14.21 1.88 -3.54
N ARG A 265 14.33 1.78 -2.22
CA ARG A 265 13.89 2.81 -1.27
C ARG A 265 15.08 3.60 -0.74
N LYS A 266 15.20 4.84 -1.23
CA LYS A 266 16.14 5.83 -0.68
C LYS A 266 15.68 6.28 0.70
N ILE A 267 16.52 7.04 1.38
CA ILE A 267 16.17 7.64 2.67
C ILE A 267 15.37 8.92 2.41
N SER A 268 14.22 9.04 3.07
CA SER A 268 13.26 10.12 2.84
C SER A 268 12.88 10.83 4.14
N VAL A 269 12.36 12.05 4.04
CA VAL A 269 11.76 12.76 5.18
C VAL A 269 10.60 11.92 5.73
N GLY A 270 10.56 11.71 7.04
CA GLY A 270 9.60 10.82 7.69
C GLY A 270 10.13 9.41 8.00
N ASP A 271 11.24 8.99 7.39
CA ASP A 271 11.88 7.72 7.74
C ASP A 271 12.45 7.76 9.16
N LYS A 272 12.36 6.62 9.85
CA LYS A 272 12.89 6.49 11.21
C LYS A 272 14.31 5.93 11.21
N MET A 273 15.17 6.60 11.95
CA MET A 273 16.58 6.23 12.14
C MET A 273 16.88 6.02 13.62
N ALA A 274 17.95 5.29 13.93
CA ALA A 274 18.39 5.10 15.30
C ALA A 274 19.86 4.75 15.43
N GLY A 275 20.48 5.21 16.52
CA GLY A 275 21.75 4.69 16.99
C GLY A 275 21.58 3.48 17.90
N ARG A 276 22.70 2.88 18.31
CA ARG A 276 22.70 1.68 19.18
C ARG A 276 22.31 2.00 20.63
N HIS A 277 22.43 3.25 21.04
CA HIS A 277 22.18 3.73 22.41
C HIS A 277 20.73 4.20 22.64
N GLY A 278 19.80 3.80 21.77
CA GLY A 278 18.38 4.11 21.92
C GLY A 278 17.97 5.53 21.53
N ASN A 279 18.88 6.31 20.96
CA ASN A 279 18.61 7.60 20.31
C ASN A 279 17.89 7.36 18.97
N LYS A 280 16.55 7.32 19.02
CA LYS A 280 15.68 7.13 17.86
C LYS A 280 15.13 8.48 17.42
N GLY A 281 15.02 8.67 16.11
CA GLY A 281 14.48 9.90 15.58
C GLY A 281 13.88 9.73 14.20
N VAL A 282 13.07 10.69 13.80
CA VAL A 282 12.48 10.76 12.46
C VAL A 282 13.18 11.87 11.69
N ILE A 283 13.47 11.62 10.42
CA ILE A 283 14.09 12.63 9.56
C ILE A 283 13.08 13.73 9.31
N SER A 284 13.40 14.94 9.73
CA SER A 284 12.55 16.13 9.56
C SER A 284 12.88 16.89 8.29
N ARG A 285 14.17 16.98 7.96
CA ARG A 285 14.66 17.71 6.80
C ARG A 285 15.94 17.11 6.26
N ILE A 286 16.02 17.06 4.94
CA ILE A 286 17.24 16.79 4.19
C ILE A 286 17.77 18.17 3.74
N LEU A 287 18.95 18.56 4.21
CA LEU A 287 19.58 19.82 3.81
C LEU A 287 20.59 19.60 2.68
N PRO A 288 20.69 20.55 1.73
CA PRO A 288 21.78 20.58 0.77
C PRO A 288 23.14 20.56 1.47
N GLU A 289 24.15 19.99 0.79
CA GLU A 289 25.49 19.81 1.35
C GLU A 289 26.16 21.15 1.69
N GLU A 290 25.92 22.17 0.87
CA GLU A 290 26.43 23.53 1.03
C GLU A 290 25.87 24.27 2.25
N ASP A 291 24.66 23.90 2.70
CA ASP A 291 23.98 24.52 3.83
C ASP A 291 24.36 23.84 5.16
N MET A 292 24.96 22.66 5.10
CA MET A 292 25.29 21.88 6.28
C MET A 292 26.45 22.53 7.05
N PRO A 293 26.41 22.51 8.40
CA PRO A 293 27.57 22.90 9.18
C PRO A 293 28.77 22.02 8.82
N PHE A 294 29.93 22.66 8.67
CA PHE A 294 31.13 22.02 8.15
C PHE A 294 32.35 22.27 9.03
N LEU A 295 33.32 21.37 8.90
CA LEU A 295 34.58 21.36 9.63
C LEU A 295 35.59 22.36 9.03
N PRO A 296 36.67 22.73 9.75
CA PRO A 296 37.69 23.65 9.23
C PRO A 296 38.39 23.16 7.95
N ASP A 297 38.35 21.85 7.67
CA ASP A 297 38.88 21.22 6.45
C ASP A 297 37.90 21.26 5.27
N GLY A 298 36.69 21.79 5.46
CA GLY A 298 35.62 21.85 4.47
C GLY A 298 34.67 20.65 4.50
N THR A 299 34.90 19.65 5.34
CA THR A 299 34.04 18.45 5.38
C THR A 299 32.70 18.76 6.07
N PRO A 300 31.54 18.62 5.39
CA PRO A 300 30.24 18.85 6.00
C PRO A 300 29.83 17.71 6.93
N LEU A 301 29.02 18.01 7.94
CA LEU A 301 28.39 16.98 8.77
C LEU A 301 27.41 16.13 7.94
N ASP A 302 27.26 14.86 8.32
CA ASP A 302 26.30 13.95 7.71
C ASP A 302 24.93 14.02 8.40
N ILE A 303 24.95 14.06 9.73
CA ILE A 303 23.75 14.11 10.57
C ILE A 303 23.96 15.11 11.71
N VAL A 304 22.92 15.90 12.03
CA VAL A 304 22.92 16.76 13.20
C VAL A 304 21.87 16.27 14.21
N LEU A 305 22.32 15.96 15.42
CA LEU A 305 21.48 15.48 16.51
C LEU A 305 21.33 16.53 17.60
N ASN A 306 20.16 16.55 18.23
CA ASN A 306 19.88 17.46 19.33
C ASN A 306 20.61 17.03 20.61
N PRO A 307 21.43 17.90 21.22
CA PRO A 307 22.11 17.58 22.48
C PRO A 307 21.13 17.43 23.65
N LEU A 308 19.95 18.05 23.62
CA LEU A 308 18.98 18.04 24.74
C LEU A 308 18.42 16.65 25.02
N GLY A 309 18.42 15.76 24.02
CA GLY A 309 17.92 14.40 24.15
C GLY A 309 18.86 13.43 24.89
N VAL A 310 20.11 13.83 25.17
CA VAL A 310 21.12 12.96 25.80
C VAL A 310 21.03 12.98 27.33
N PRO A 311 21.03 14.15 28.03
CA PRO A 311 21.03 14.18 29.49
C PRO A 311 19.74 13.60 30.10
N SER A 312 18.59 13.90 29.47
CA SER A 312 17.28 13.44 29.95
C SER A 312 17.12 11.92 29.90
N ARG A 313 17.82 11.25 28.98
CA ARG A 313 17.74 9.80 28.75
C ARG A 313 18.88 9.00 29.38
N MET A 314 19.88 9.67 29.94
CA MET A 314 21.05 9.05 30.58
C MET A 314 21.80 8.05 29.67
N ASN A 315 21.77 8.24 28.35
CA ASN A 315 22.42 7.39 27.37
C ASN A 315 23.73 7.99 26.86
N ILE A 316 24.63 8.31 27.81
CA ILE A 316 25.93 8.97 27.57
C ILE A 316 26.84 8.16 26.63
N GLY A 317 26.63 6.84 26.53
CA GLY A 317 27.38 5.96 25.63
C GLY A 317 27.43 6.44 24.18
N GLN A 318 26.41 7.17 23.71
CA GLN A 318 26.44 7.75 22.36
C GLN A 318 27.52 8.82 22.18
N LEU A 319 27.82 9.62 23.22
CA LEU A 319 28.87 10.62 23.18
C LEU A 319 30.25 9.93 23.22
N LEU A 320 30.39 8.90 24.05
CA LEU A 320 31.61 8.10 24.12
C LEU A 320 31.90 7.39 22.78
N GLU A 321 30.87 6.86 22.12
CA GLU A 321 30.96 6.29 20.77
C GLU A 321 31.44 7.32 19.75
N VAL A 322 30.87 8.53 19.78
CA VAL A 322 31.23 9.62 18.86
C VAL A 322 32.67 10.07 19.06
N HIS A 323 33.10 10.25 20.31
CA HIS A 323 34.47 10.61 20.67
C HIS A 323 35.48 9.56 20.19
N LEU A 324 35.28 8.31 20.62
CA LEU A 324 36.19 7.23 20.24
C LEU A 324 36.16 6.97 18.73
N GLY A 325 34.99 7.10 18.09
CA GLY A 325 34.82 6.96 16.65
C GLY A 325 35.54 8.06 15.86
N GLN A 326 35.60 9.29 16.37
CA GLN A 326 36.40 10.36 15.77
C GLN A 326 37.89 10.02 15.78
N ALA A 327 38.43 9.63 16.93
CA ALA A 327 39.82 9.24 17.08
C ALA A 327 40.16 8.02 16.21
N ALA A 328 39.32 6.99 16.25
CA ALA A 328 39.50 5.77 15.48
C ALA A 328 39.50 6.05 13.97
N LYS A 329 38.60 6.91 13.47
CA LYS A 329 38.57 7.29 12.05
C LYS A 329 39.83 8.06 11.63
N ALA A 330 40.32 8.98 12.47
CA ALA A 330 41.54 9.73 12.20
C ALA A 330 42.79 8.83 12.16
N LEU A 331 42.85 7.83 13.05
CA LEU A 331 43.96 6.85 13.12
C LEU A 331 43.82 5.69 12.12
N GLY A 332 42.67 5.55 11.45
CA GLY A 332 42.36 4.41 10.58
C GLY A 332 42.16 3.10 11.35
N TYR A 333 41.75 3.19 12.61
CA TYR A 333 41.52 2.04 13.49
C TYR A 333 40.06 1.59 13.46
N LYS A 334 39.89 0.29 13.65
CA LYS A 334 38.62 -0.34 13.99
C LYS A 334 38.77 -0.95 15.38
N ILE A 335 37.91 -0.57 16.31
CA ILE A 335 38.08 -0.85 17.74
C ILE A 335 36.93 -1.74 18.21
N ALA A 336 37.25 -2.76 19.00
CA ALA A 336 36.27 -3.52 19.76
C ALA A 336 36.31 -3.08 21.23
N THR A 337 35.17 -2.63 21.75
CA THR A 337 34.96 -2.29 23.16
C THR A 337 33.95 -3.27 23.75
N PRO A 338 34.41 -4.33 24.44
CA PRO A 338 33.54 -5.31 25.07
C PRO A 338 32.53 -4.69 26.04
N VAL A 339 31.41 -5.38 26.24
CA VAL A 339 30.39 -4.92 27.19
C VAL A 339 30.92 -5.09 28.61
N PHE A 340 30.88 -4.03 29.41
CA PHE A 340 31.37 -3.94 30.81
C PHE A 340 32.88 -4.02 31.04
N ASP A 341 33.68 -4.29 30.01
CA ASP A 341 35.16 -4.34 30.05
C ASP A 341 35.74 -3.63 28.81
N GLY A 342 35.17 -2.46 28.51
CA GLY A 342 35.44 -1.68 27.31
C GLY A 342 36.48 -0.59 27.52
N ALA A 343 36.60 0.28 26.52
CA ALA A 343 37.46 1.46 26.60
C ALA A 343 37.05 2.37 27.78
N THR A 344 38.05 2.84 28.52
CA THR A 344 37.86 3.81 29.61
C THR A 344 38.00 5.24 29.08
N GLU A 345 37.58 6.23 29.87
CA GLU A 345 37.76 7.64 29.54
C GLU A 345 39.24 8.00 29.31
N ALA A 346 40.15 7.41 30.08
CA ALA A 346 41.59 7.61 29.92
C ALA A 346 42.08 7.12 28.55
N ASP A 347 41.54 5.99 28.05
CA ASP A 347 41.87 5.46 26.73
C ASP A 347 41.35 6.38 25.61
N VAL A 348 40.17 6.98 25.79
CA VAL A 348 39.62 7.96 24.83
C VAL A 348 40.49 9.22 24.78
N ILE A 349 40.92 9.74 25.92
CA ILE A 349 41.82 10.91 25.98
C ILE A 349 43.17 10.60 25.34
N GLN A 350 43.71 9.40 25.57
CA GLN A 350 44.95 8.97 24.92
C GLN A 350 44.77 8.84 23.40
N ALA A 351 43.65 8.27 22.94
CA ALA A 351 43.33 8.18 21.52
C ALA A 351 43.18 9.57 20.87
N PHE A 352 42.64 10.55 21.58
CA PHE A 352 42.63 11.95 21.13
C PHE A 352 44.04 12.52 20.99
N ALA A 353 44.91 12.31 21.98
CA ALA A 353 46.29 12.76 21.91
C ALA A 353 47.03 12.16 20.71
N ASP A 354 46.84 10.85 20.47
CA ASP A 354 47.45 10.15 19.34
C ASP A 354 46.90 10.64 17.98
N ALA A 355 45.62 10.98 17.93
CA ALA A 355 44.94 11.51 16.74
C ALA A 355 45.16 13.02 16.51
N GLY A 356 45.76 13.74 17.46
CA GLY A 356 45.90 15.19 17.41
C GLY A 356 44.58 15.95 17.60
N ILE A 357 43.61 15.35 18.29
CA ILE A 357 42.30 15.94 18.62
C ILE A 357 42.39 16.62 19.99
N ASP A 358 41.63 17.71 20.17
CA ASP A 358 41.52 18.39 21.45
C ASP A 358 40.99 17.43 22.54
N PRO A 359 41.55 17.43 23.76
CA PRO A 359 41.05 16.59 24.86
C PRO A 359 39.56 16.75 25.17
N ASP A 360 38.94 17.88 24.82
CA ASP A 360 37.50 18.09 24.99
C ASP A 360 36.62 17.36 23.95
N GLY A 361 37.22 16.79 22.90
CA GLY A 361 36.51 16.09 21.81
C GLY A 361 35.63 17.03 20.96
N LYS A 362 35.85 18.34 21.03
CA LYS A 362 35.05 19.35 20.33
C LYS A 362 35.88 20.04 19.26
N THR A 363 35.19 20.59 18.27
CA THR A 363 35.83 21.34 17.18
C THR A 363 34.98 22.55 16.82
N VAL A 364 35.61 23.57 16.25
CA VAL A 364 34.90 24.73 15.69
C VAL A 364 34.22 24.28 14.39
N LEU A 365 32.91 24.48 14.30
CA LEU A 365 32.17 24.31 13.07
C LEU A 365 31.88 25.68 12.46
N TYR A 366 31.68 25.70 11.16
CA TYR A 366 31.26 26.87 10.40
C TYR A 366 29.86 26.64 9.86
N ASP A 367 29.05 27.67 9.84
CA ASP A 367 27.72 27.65 9.22
C ASP A 367 27.88 27.62 7.69
N GLY A 368 27.31 26.61 7.03
CA GLY A 368 27.36 26.46 5.57
C GLY A 368 26.75 27.64 4.81
N ARG A 369 25.77 28.32 5.40
CA ARG A 369 25.03 29.41 4.74
C ARG A 369 25.76 30.75 4.78
N THR A 370 26.39 31.04 5.92
CA THR A 370 27.04 32.35 6.16
C THR A 370 28.55 32.27 6.05
N GLY A 371 29.14 31.09 6.27
CA GLY A 371 30.58 30.87 6.40
C GLY A 371 31.15 31.32 7.75
N GLU A 372 30.33 31.81 8.67
CA GLU A 372 30.79 32.27 9.99
C GLU A 372 30.98 31.08 10.95
N PRO A 373 31.99 31.13 11.83
CA PRO A 373 32.17 30.11 12.85
C PRO A 373 31.08 30.20 13.92
N PHE A 374 30.63 29.04 14.43
CA PHE A 374 29.76 29.00 15.59
C PHE A 374 30.47 29.53 16.85
N GLU A 375 29.73 30.21 17.73
CA GLU A 375 30.28 30.85 18.93
C GLU A 375 30.96 29.85 19.90
N SER A 376 30.45 28.62 19.96
CA SER A 376 30.95 27.56 20.84
C SER A 376 31.45 26.37 20.04
N LYS A 377 32.51 25.70 20.55
CA LYS A 377 32.96 24.42 19.99
C LYS A 377 31.87 23.35 20.18
N ILE A 378 31.73 22.49 19.18
CA ILE A 378 30.68 21.49 19.11
C ILE A 378 31.31 20.09 19.14
N THR A 379 30.66 19.16 19.85
CA THR A 379 31.06 17.75 19.84
C THR A 379 30.69 17.13 18.49
N ILE A 380 31.69 16.58 17.83
CA ILE A 380 31.57 15.91 16.55
C ILE A 380 32.21 14.54 16.62
N GLY A 381 31.90 13.67 15.67
CA GLY A 381 32.62 12.41 15.54
C GLY A 381 31.83 11.37 14.76
N THR A 382 32.40 10.17 14.68
CA THR A 382 31.79 9.12 13.87
C THR A 382 30.94 8.21 14.74
N MET A 383 29.65 8.11 14.42
CA MET A 383 28.72 7.23 15.11
C MET A 383 28.17 6.16 14.16
N TYR A 384 27.85 4.98 14.69
CA TYR A 384 27.12 3.97 13.93
C TYR A 384 25.61 4.22 14.00
N TYR A 385 25.01 4.56 12.86
CA TYR A 385 23.60 4.93 12.78
C TYR A 385 22.86 4.06 11.76
N MET A 386 21.66 3.61 12.11
CA MET A 386 20.89 2.59 11.39
C MET A 386 19.58 3.14 10.84
N LYS A 387 19.19 2.70 9.64
CA LYS A 387 17.85 2.88 9.08
C LYS A 387 16.92 1.81 9.61
N LEU A 388 15.76 2.20 10.14
CA LEU A 388 14.77 1.26 10.67
C LEU A 388 13.70 0.91 9.64
N LEU A 389 13.09 -0.27 9.79
CA LEU A 389 11.93 -0.72 9.01
C LEU A 389 10.64 -0.01 9.47
N HIS A 390 10.71 1.31 9.51
CA HIS A 390 9.65 2.24 9.87
C HIS A 390 9.72 3.38 8.88
N LEU A 391 9.35 3.07 7.65
CA LEU A 391 9.44 3.97 6.51
C LEU A 391 8.14 4.76 6.36
N VAL A 392 8.25 5.99 5.88
CA VAL A 392 7.08 6.86 5.70
C VAL A 392 6.14 6.34 4.62
N ASP A 393 6.69 5.79 3.53
CA ASP A 393 5.93 5.28 2.39
C ASP A 393 4.97 4.15 2.79
N ASP A 394 5.36 3.34 3.78
CA ASP A 394 4.51 2.27 4.31
C ASP A 394 3.42 2.81 5.23
N LYS A 395 3.63 3.96 5.87
CA LYS A 395 2.75 4.50 6.92
C LYS A 395 1.76 5.55 6.41
N ILE A 396 2.09 6.24 5.32
CA ILE A 396 1.16 7.19 4.72
C ILE A 396 -0.05 6.44 4.18
N HIS A 397 -1.24 6.92 4.54
CA HIS A 397 -2.52 6.37 4.11
C HIS A 397 -3.53 7.50 4.04
N ALA A 398 -4.27 7.55 2.94
CA ALA A 398 -5.33 8.51 2.73
C ALA A 398 -6.51 7.79 2.07
N ARG A 399 -7.72 8.18 2.46
CA ARG A 399 -8.96 7.61 1.95
C ARG A 399 -9.96 8.72 1.73
N SER A 400 -10.51 8.79 0.51
CA SER A 400 -11.70 9.58 0.20
C SER A 400 -12.94 8.72 0.40
N ILE A 401 -13.12 7.74 -0.48
CA ILE A 401 -14.16 6.70 -0.43
C ILE A 401 -13.48 5.32 -0.44
N GLY A 402 -14.22 4.27 -0.07
CA GLY A 402 -13.68 2.93 -0.08
C GLY A 402 -14.70 1.89 0.34
N PRO A 403 -14.27 0.66 0.61
CA PRO A 403 -15.17 -0.41 1.01
C PRO A 403 -15.73 -0.19 2.42
N TYR A 404 -16.89 -0.79 2.66
CA TYR A 404 -17.65 -0.74 3.91
C TYR A 404 -17.90 -2.15 4.44
N SER A 405 -18.06 -2.25 5.75
CA SER A 405 -18.48 -3.47 6.43
C SER A 405 -19.90 -3.85 6.01
N LEU A 406 -20.12 -5.14 5.74
CA LEU A 406 -21.46 -5.64 5.36
C LEU A 406 -22.48 -5.46 6.48
N VAL A 407 -22.06 -5.60 7.74
CA VAL A 407 -22.95 -5.59 8.90
C VAL A 407 -23.17 -4.16 9.40
N THR A 408 -22.09 -3.46 9.74
CA THR A 408 -22.18 -2.15 10.39
C THR A 408 -22.24 -0.99 9.41
N GLN A 409 -22.03 -1.24 8.11
CA GLN A 409 -21.94 -0.21 7.06
C GLN A 409 -20.88 0.88 7.28
N GLN A 410 -20.02 0.70 8.29
CA GLN A 410 -18.89 1.58 8.56
C GLN A 410 -17.74 1.31 7.59
N PRO A 411 -16.90 2.32 7.31
CA PRO A 411 -15.62 2.14 6.66
C PRO A 411 -14.83 0.94 7.21
N LEU A 412 -14.28 0.10 6.32
CA LEU A 412 -13.36 -0.96 6.76
C LEU A 412 -12.13 -0.35 7.45
N GLY A 413 -11.45 -1.15 8.27
CA GLY A 413 -10.23 -0.74 8.94
C GLY A 413 -8.97 -1.18 8.20
N GLY A 414 -7.91 -0.39 8.32
CA GLY A 414 -6.56 -0.77 7.87
C GLY A 414 -6.22 -0.40 6.43
N LYS A 415 -4.95 -0.07 6.20
CA LYS A 415 -4.41 0.41 4.92
C LYS A 415 -4.63 -0.60 3.77
N ALA A 416 -4.40 -1.89 4.03
CA ALA A 416 -4.52 -2.94 3.01
C ALA A 416 -5.94 -3.08 2.43
N GLN A 417 -6.96 -2.68 3.17
CA GLN A 417 -8.37 -2.71 2.74
C GLN A 417 -8.87 -1.34 2.28
N PHE A 418 -7.98 -0.37 2.08
CA PHE A 418 -8.39 1.01 1.81
C PHE A 418 -9.32 1.56 2.90
N GLY A 419 -8.99 1.25 4.16
CA GLY A 419 -9.83 1.51 5.32
C GLY A 419 -9.78 2.94 5.85
N GLY A 420 -10.81 3.34 6.58
CA GLY A 420 -10.90 4.65 7.23
C GLY A 420 -10.07 4.72 8.53
N GLN A 421 -9.77 5.94 8.96
CA GLN A 421 -9.21 6.18 10.29
C GLN A 421 -10.32 6.05 11.34
N ARG A 422 -10.02 5.38 12.45
CA ARG A 422 -10.95 5.29 13.57
C ARG A 422 -11.03 6.63 14.28
N PHE A 423 -12.24 7.16 14.39
CA PHE A 423 -12.58 8.25 15.30
C PHE A 423 -13.10 7.63 16.59
N GLY A 424 -12.30 7.68 17.66
CA GLY A 424 -12.61 7.03 18.92
C GLY A 424 -13.41 7.91 19.87
N GLU A 425 -13.81 7.31 20.99
CA GLU A 425 -14.55 7.99 22.06
C GLU A 425 -13.76 9.20 22.62
N MET A 426 -12.44 9.09 22.75
CA MET A 426 -11.60 10.20 23.23
C MET A 426 -11.60 11.38 22.25
N GLU A 427 -11.62 11.11 20.94
CA GLU A 427 -11.71 12.16 19.92
C GLU A 427 -13.13 12.77 19.85
N VAL A 428 -14.18 12.00 20.12
CA VAL A 428 -15.54 12.51 20.29
C VAL A 428 -15.60 13.52 21.44
N TRP A 429 -15.08 13.18 22.62
CA TRP A 429 -15.04 14.08 23.77
C TRP A 429 -14.28 15.37 23.46
N ALA A 430 -13.23 15.30 22.64
CA ALA A 430 -12.51 16.48 22.21
C ALA A 430 -13.42 17.44 21.41
N LEU A 431 -14.19 16.93 20.43
CA LEU A 431 -15.11 17.76 19.65
C LEU A 431 -16.29 18.28 20.48
N GLU A 432 -16.81 17.48 21.41
CA GLU A 432 -17.82 17.92 22.37
C GLU A 432 -17.33 19.09 23.23
N ALA A 433 -16.10 19.01 23.73
CA ALA A 433 -15.48 20.09 24.51
C ALA A 433 -15.30 21.39 23.71
N TYR A 434 -15.05 21.28 22.39
CA TYR A 434 -15.02 22.44 21.50
C TYR A 434 -16.41 22.99 21.14
N GLY A 435 -17.48 22.25 21.41
CA GLY A 435 -18.83 22.58 20.94
C GLY A 435 -19.01 22.42 19.42
N ALA A 436 -18.19 21.58 18.78
CA ALA A 436 -18.19 21.36 17.34
C ALA A 436 -19.29 20.36 16.91
N SER A 437 -20.55 20.72 17.13
CA SER A 437 -21.72 19.85 16.94
C SER A 437 -21.86 19.32 15.51
N HIS A 438 -21.78 20.20 14.51
CA HIS A 438 -21.91 19.81 13.10
C HIS A 438 -20.75 18.92 12.64
N THR A 439 -19.52 19.20 13.07
CA THR A 439 -18.35 18.37 12.74
C THR A 439 -18.48 16.98 13.35
N LEU A 440 -18.95 16.89 14.59
CA LEU A 440 -19.19 15.61 15.25
C LEU A 440 -20.32 14.84 14.55
N GLN A 441 -21.44 15.50 14.24
CA GLN A 441 -22.55 14.90 13.50
C GLN A 441 -22.08 14.36 12.15
N GLU A 442 -21.32 15.14 11.38
CA GLU A 442 -20.80 14.75 10.06
C GLU A 442 -19.92 13.50 10.14
N ILE A 443 -19.02 13.42 11.15
CA ILE A 443 -18.13 12.27 11.35
C ILE A 443 -18.93 11.00 11.70
N LEU A 444 -19.98 11.12 12.52
CA LEU A 444 -20.81 10.00 12.97
C LEU A 444 -21.86 9.55 11.96
N THR A 445 -22.10 10.32 10.89
CA THR A 445 -23.18 10.05 9.91
C THR A 445 -22.62 9.92 8.50
N VAL A 446 -22.60 11.00 7.72
CA VAL A 446 -22.31 11.04 6.27
C VAL A 446 -20.89 10.60 5.93
N LYS A 447 -19.93 10.69 6.86
CA LYS A 447 -18.56 10.17 6.69
C LYS A 447 -18.38 8.71 7.09
N SER A 448 -19.39 8.10 7.72
CA SER A 448 -19.35 6.76 8.29
C SER A 448 -20.44 5.87 7.68
N ASP A 449 -21.56 5.72 8.37
CA ASP A 449 -22.56 4.66 8.20
C ASP A 449 -23.96 5.19 7.88
N ASP A 450 -24.10 6.47 7.55
CA ASP A 450 -25.29 6.97 6.86
C ASP A 450 -25.21 6.61 5.36
N ILE A 451 -25.92 5.54 4.97
CA ILE A 451 -25.84 4.96 3.62
C ILE A 451 -26.36 5.91 2.56
N SER A 452 -27.51 6.56 2.78
CA SER A 452 -28.11 7.47 1.80
C SER A 452 -27.43 8.85 1.88
N GLY A 453 -27.09 9.30 3.09
CA GLY A 453 -26.40 10.57 3.30
C GLY A 453 -24.99 10.61 2.68
N ARG A 454 -24.20 9.53 2.75
CA ARG A 454 -22.86 9.51 2.14
C ARG A 454 -22.88 9.61 0.61
N THR A 455 -23.83 8.95 -0.05
CA THR A 455 -23.98 8.99 -1.51
C THR A 455 -24.42 10.38 -1.97
N LYS A 456 -25.46 10.94 -1.32
CA LYS A 456 -25.94 12.30 -1.61
C LYS A 456 -24.87 13.35 -1.32
N THR A 457 -24.08 13.16 -0.26
CA THR A 457 -22.95 14.05 0.07
C THR A 457 -21.89 14.03 -1.02
N TYR A 458 -21.53 12.83 -1.52
CA TYR A 458 -20.58 12.72 -2.63
C TYR A 458 -21.09 13.42 -3.89
N GLU A 459 -22.36 13.21 -4.25
CA GLU A 459 -22.99 13.91 -5.37
C GLU A 459 -23.01 15.42 -5.19
N ALA A 460 -23.39 15.91 -4.01
CA ALA A 460 -23.44 17.33 -3.70
C ALA A 460 -22.05 17.97 -3.84
N ILE A 461 -21.00 17.31 -3.34
CA ILE A 461 -19.62 17.78 -3.50
C ILE A 461 -19.22 17.86 -4.98
N VAL A 462 -19.57 16.86 -5.79
CA VAL A 462 -19.28 16.84 -7.23
C VAL A 462 -20.04 17.95 -7.97
N LYS A 463 -21.29 18.22 -7.57
CA LYS A 463 -22.14 19.29 -8.13
C LYS A 463 -21.78 20.69 -7.60
N GLY A 464 -20.96 20.79 -6.54
CA GLY A 464 -20.67 22.05 -5.85
C GLY A 464 -21.85 22.57 -5.02
N GLU A 465 -22.79 21.70 -4.66
CA GLU A 465 -23.95 21.98 -3.83
C GLU A 465 -23.63 21.85 -2.33
N SER A 466 -24.52 22.34 -1.47
CA SER A 466 -24.37 22.17 -0.03
C SER A 466 -24.62 20.73 0.39
N VAL A 467 -23.85 20.27 1.40
CA VAL A 467 -24.02 18.93 1.97
C VAL A 467 -25.45 18.80 2.54
N PRO A 468 -26.17 17.72 2.22
CA PRO A 468 -27.53 17.50 2.72
C PRO A 468 -27.55 17.28 4.24
N GLU A 469 -28.74 17.37 4.84
CA GLU A 469 -28.90 17.01 6.25
C GLU A 469 -28.63 15.53 6.49
N ALA A 470 -27.99 15.23 7.62
CA ALA A 470 -27.62 13.88 8.00
C ALA A 470 -28.85 13.04 8.39
N GLY A 471 -28.87 11.80 7.91
CA GLY A 471 -29.87 10.80 8.25
C GLY A 471 -29.57 10.02 9.52
N ILE A 472 -30.29 8.92 9.71
CA ILE A 472 -30.11 8.00 10.84
C ILE A 472 -28.93 7.05 10.51
N PRO A 473 -27.90 6.97 11.38
CA PRO A 473 -26.80 6.01 11.20
C PRO A 473 -27.28 4.56 11.14
N GLU A 474 -26.71 3.76 10.25
CA GLU A 474 -27.08 2.36 10.12
C GLU A 474 -26.73 1.56 11.39
N SER A 475 -25.63 1.90 12.07
CA SER A 475 -25.27 1.26 13.35
C SER A 475 -26.36 1.40 14.42
N PHE A 476 -27.13 2.49 14.42
CA PHE A 476 -28.26 2.66 15.31
C PHE A 476 -29.45 1.77 14.92
N LYS A 477 -29.72 1.61 13.62
CA LYS A 477 -30.75 0.66 13.15
C LYS A 477 -30.40 -0.77 13.51
N VAL A 478 -29.13 -1.17 13.32
CA VAL A 478 -28.63 -2.48 13.73
C VAL A 478 -28.80 -2.68 15.23
N LEU A 479 -28.44 -1.70 16.06
CA LEU A 479 -28.65 -1.76 17.52
C LEU A 479 -30.12 -2.00 17.90
N VAL A 480 -31.05 -1.28 17.26
CA VAL A 480 -32.49 -1.47 17.51
C VAL A 480 -32.92 -2.90 17.19
N LYS A 481 -32.49 -3.45 16.04
CA LYS A 481 -32.79 -4.83 15.65
C LYS A 481 -32.13 -5.86 16.58
N GLU A 482 -30.91 -5.62 17.04
CA GLU A 482 -30.24 -6.47 18.03
C GLU A 482 -31.01 -6.50 19.37
N LEU A 483 -31.49 -5.34 19.85
CA LEU A 483 -32.32 -5.28 21.07
C LEU A 483 -33.68 -5.98 20.87
N GLN A 484 -34.32 -5.80 19.72
CA GLN A 484 -35.57 -6.50 19.38
C GLN A 484 -35.38 -8.02 19.32
N SER A 485 -34.21 -8.50 18.87
CA SER A 485 -33.87 -9.94 18.87
C SER A 485 -33.82 -10.54 20.27
N LEU A 486 -33.55 -9.71 21.29
CA LEU A 486 -33.56 -10.07 22.71
C LEU A 486 -34.95 -9.94 23.35
N ALA A 487 -36.01 -9.78 22.54
CA ALA A 487 -37.37 -9.50 22.98
C ALA A 487 -37.52 -8.18 23.77
N LEU A 488 -36.65 -7.20 23.52
CA LEU A 488 -36.82 -5.83 24.00
C LEU A 488 -37.46 -4.98 22.91
N ASP A 489 -38.71 -4.55 23.13
CA ASP A 489 -39.45 -3.71 22.20
C ASP A 489 -38.97 -2.24 22.31
N VAL A 490 -38.10 -1.85 21.38
CA VAL A 490 -37.58 -0.48 21.26
C VAL A 490 -38.36 0.23 20.16
N ARG A 491 -38.99 1.36 20.50
CA ARG A 491 -39.80 2.18 19.60
C ARG A 491 -39.39 3.64 19.68
N ILE A 492 -39.42 4.34 18.56
CA ILE A 492 -39.12 5.77 18.47
C ILE A 492 -40.44 6.52 18.41
N PHE A 493 -40.58 7.57 19.21
CA PHE A 493 -41.77 8.41 19.26
C PHE A 493 -41.43 9.86 18.90
N THR A 494 -42.34 10.51 18.20
CA THR A 494 -42.34 11.97 18.05
C THR A 494 -42.80 12.64 19.35
N GLU A 495 -42.67 13.97 19.45
CA GLU A 495 -43.21 14.75 20.57
C GLU A 495 -44.73 14.58 20.77
N LYS A 496 -45.46 14.11 19.74
CA LYS A 496 -46.91 13.86 19.78
C LYS A 496 -47.27 12.42 20.19
N ASN A 497 -46.30 11.62 20.65
CA ASN A 497 -46.46 10.18 20.93
C ASN A 497 -46.89 9.36 19.71
N GLU A 498 -46.60 9.83 18.49
CA GLU A 498 -46.79 9.04 17.28
C GLU A 498 -45.54 8.18 17.05
N MET A 499 -45.76 6.91 16.74
CA MET A 499 -44.69 5.93 16.51
C MET A 499 -44.05 6.18 15.14
N ILE A 500 -42.72 6.28 15.10
CA ILE A 500 -41.95 6.36 13.86
C ILE A 500 -41.46 4.97 13.53
N ASP A 501 -41.88 4.43 12.39
CA ASP A 501 -41.31 3.20 11.85
C ASP A 501 -39.97 3.49 11.18
N ILE A 502 -38.94 2.78 11.63
CA ILE A 502 -37.62 2.79 10.99
C ILE A 502 -37.73 1.88 9.77
N LYS A 503 -37.81 2.48 8.58
CA LYS A 503 -37.84 1.73 7.30
C LYS A 503 -36.65 0.78 7.18
N GLU A 504 -36.90 -0.43 6.70
CA GLU A 504 -35.97 -1.57 6.79
C GLU A 504 -34.95 -1.62 5.63
N THR A 505 -35.18 -0.91 4.53
CA THR A 505 -34.27 -0.91 3.37
C THR A 505 -34.18 0.43 2.65
N VAL A 506 -33.07 0.66 1.94
CA VAL A 506 -32.83 1.83 1.07
C VAL A 506 -33.76 1.82 -0.15
N GLU A 507 -34.22 0.65 -0.58
CA GLU A 507 -35.18 0.49 -1.70
C GLU A 507 -36.54 1.13 -1.37
N GLU A 508 -36.98 1.06 -0.11
CA GLU A 508 -38.22 1.71 0.37
C GLU A 508 -38.10 3.24 0.57
N GLU A 509 -36.90 3.82 0.48
CA GLU A 509 -36.71 5.28 0.45
C GLU A 509 -36.88 5.87 -0.97
N ASN A 510 -36.70 5.05 -2.01
CA ASN A 510 -36.85 5.45 -3.41
C ASN A 510 -38.27 5.23 -3.97
N GLU A 511 -39.19 4.70 -3.17
CA GLU A 511 -40.61 4.79 -3.49
C GLU A 511 -40.99 6.27 -3.49
N LEU A 512 -41.14 6.83 -4.69
CA LEU A 512 -41.88 8.06 -4.92
C LEU A 512 -43.14 7.98 -4.04
N PRO A 513 -43.49 9.03 -3.27
CA PRO A 513 -44.71 9.01 -2.48
C PRO A 513 -45.83 8.58 -3.42
N GLU A 514 -46.58 7.54 -3.05
CA GLU A 514 -47.75 7.10 -3.81
C GLU A 514 -48.54 8.36 -4.16
N ILE A 515 -48.55 8.71 -5.45
CA ILE A 515 -49.34 9.84 -5.90
C ILE A 515 -50.77 9.35 -5.76
N ASP A 516 -51.38 9.72 -4.64
CA ASP A 516 -52.79 9.57 -4.40
C ASP A 516 -53.50 10.32 -5.54
N ARG A 517 -53.94 9.59 -6.57
CA ARG A 517 -54.52 10.14 -7.82
C ARG A 517 -55.63 11.14 -7.52
N SER A 518 -56.31 10.96 -6.38
CA SER A 518 -57.34 11.84 -5.84
C SER A 518 -56.86 13.29 -5.59
N LYS A 519 -55.59 13.50 -5.21
CA LYS A 519 -55.02 14.84 -4.96
C LYS A 519 -54.46 15.50 -6.22
N LEU A 520 -54.14 14.72 -7.26
CA LEU A 520 -53.66 15.24 -8.53
C LEU A 520 -54.79 15.92 -9.32
N ASP A 521 -56.01 15.35 -9.24
CA ASP A 521 -57.22 15.93 -9.83
C ASP A 521 -57.63 17.27 -9.19
N GLU A 522 -57.31 17.48 -7.91
CA GLU A 522 -57.58 18.78 -7.24
C GLU A 522 -56.54 19.86 -7.57
N LEU A 523 -55.31 19.47 -7.93
CA LEU A 523 -54.22 20.42 -8.24
C LEU A 523 -54.23 20.87 -9.71
N ILE A 524 -54.66 20.00 -10.63
CA ILE A 524 -54.76 20.28 -12.07
C ILE A 524 -56.17 20.81 -12.36
N GLY A 525 -56.51 21.96 -11.77
CA GLY A 525 -57.75 22.69 -12.03
C GLY A 525 -57.77 23.35 -13.42
N VAL A 526 -57.45 22.62 -14.49
CA VAL A 526 -57.49 23.13 -15.87
C VAL A 526 -58.03 22.08 -16.83
N ASN A 527 -59.30 22.24 -17.22
CA ASN A 527 -59.84 21.67 -18.45
C ASN A 527 -59.08 22.28 -19.64
N ILE A 528 -57.98 21.66 -20.08
CA ILE A 528 -57.33 22.00 -21.35
C ILE A 528 -57.93 21.12 -22.44
N VAL A 529 -59.03 21.64 -23.00
CA VAL A 529 -59.53 21.53 -24.37
C VAL A 529 -58.83 20.50 -25.28
N ASP A 530 -59.55 19.40 -25.56
CA ASP A 530 -59.26 18.30 -26.48
C ASP A 530 -59.02 18.67 -27.96
N GLU A 531 -59.11 19.93 -28.36
CA GLU A 531 -59.08 20.31 -29.78
C GLU A 531 -57.67 20.46 -30.38
N SER A 532 -56.62 20.60 -29.56
CA SER A 532 -55.26 20.88 -30.07
C SER A 532 -54.47 19.65 -30.51
N PHE A 533 -54.75 18.48 -29.93
CA PHE A 533 -54.01 17.24 -30.20
C PHE A 533 -54.49 16.53 -31.47
N ALA A 534 -55.79 16.59 -31.78
CA ALA A 534 -56.34 16.06 -33.03
C ALA A 534 -55.85 16.84 -34.26
N ALA A 535 -55.62 18.15 -34.13
CA ALA A 535 -55.09 18.99 -35.21
C ALA A 535 -53.62 18.71 -35.55
N ALA A 536 -52.87 18.10 -34.62
CA ALA A 536 -51.47 17.71 -34.79
C ALA A 536 -51.30 16.26 -35.30
N GLY A 537 -52.39 15.55 -35.59
CA GLY A 537 -52.36 14.22 -36.19
C GLY A 537 -52.11 13.06 -35.21
N PHE A 538 -52.34 13.27 -33.91
CA PHE A 538 -52.25 12.19 -32.91
C PHE A 538 -53.62 11.58 -32.68
N THR A 539 -53.74 10.27 -32.89
CA THR A 539 -54.91 9.45 -32.56
C THR A 539 -54.60 8.56 -31.35
N GLU A 540 -55.55 8.41 -30.43
CA GLU A 540 -55.47 7.38 -29.39
C GLU A 540 -55.53 5.99 -30.03
N GLY A 541 -54.49 5.18 -29.81
CA GLY A 541 -54.47 3.76 -30.19
C GLY A 541 -54.28 2.92 -28.93
N THR A 542 -54.98 1.79 -28.86
CA THR A 542 -54.80 0.80 -27.79
C THR A 542 -53.60 -0.10 -28.09
N LEU A 543 -52.77 -0.33 -27.07
CA LEU A 543 -51.63 -1.26 -27.12
C LEU A 543 -52.10 -2.67 -26.75
N ASP A 544 -51.51 -3.70 -27.38
CA ASP A 544 -51.69 -5.09 -26.97
C ASP A 544 -50.82 -5.46 -25.74
N GLU A 545 -50.99 -6.68 -25.21
CA GLU A 545 -50.26 -7.16 -24.02
C GLU A 545 -48.73 -7.26 -24.23
N ASP A 546 -48.27 -7.22 -25.48
CA ASP A 546 -46.86 -7.20 -25.85
C ASP A 546 -46.34 -5.78 -26.18
N GLY A 547 -47.17 -4.74 -26.04
CA GLY A 547 -46.80 -3.34 -26.17
C GLY A 547 -46.70 -2.81 -27.60
N ASN A 548 -47.32 -3.48 -28.59
CA ASN A 548 -47.42 -3.01 -29.96
C ASN A 548 -48.74 -2.27 -30.22
N ILE A 549 -48.74 -1.34 -31.19
CA ILE A 549 -49.94 -0.59 -31.60
C ILE A 549 -50.86 -1.55 -32.36
N ALA A 550 -52.09 -1.74 -31.88
CA ALA A 550 -53.09 -2.54 -32.57
C ALA A 550 -53.55 -1.82 -33.86
N GLU A 551 -53.43 -2.49 -35.02
CA GLU A 551 -53.95 -1.98 -36.29
C GLU A 551 -55.46 -2.20 -36.37
N ASP A 552 -56.24 -1.13 -36.18
CA ASP A 552 -57.67 -1.13 -36.51
C ASP A 552 -57.87 -1.12 -38.03
N LEU A 553 -58.34 -2.25 -38.55
CA LEU A 553 -58.82 -2.41 -39.91
C LEU A 553 -60.23 -1.82 -40.06
N ASP A 554 -60.35 -0.61 -40.59
CA ASP A 554 -61.50 -0.28 -41.45
C ASP A 554 -61.22 0.86 -42.44
N SER A 555 -61.24 0.53 -43.73
CA SER A 555 -61.90 1.37 -44.75
C SER A 555 -62.11 0.56 -46.02
N GLY A 556 -63.36 0.22 -46.27
CA GLY A 556 -63.79 -0.32 -47.56
C GLY A 556 -63.83 0.74 -48.65
N GLU A 557 -63.49 0.34 -49.87
CA GLU A 557 -64.11 0.86 -51.09
C GLU A 557 -64.45 -0.30 -52.05
N LEU A 558 -65.58 -0.11 -52.71
CA LEU A 558 -66.37 -1.04 -53.52
C LEU A 558 -65.73 -1.30 -54.89
N GLU A 559 -65.92 -2.50 -55.46
CA GLU A 559 -66.68 -2.71 -56.71
C GLU A 559 -66.78 -4.20 -57.11
N ASP A 560 -67.88 -4.47 -57.82
CA ASP A 560 -68.49 -5.75 -58.23
C ASP A 560 -67.59 -6.72 -59.03
N ASP A 561 -67.79 -8.03 -58.86
CA ASP A 561 -68.56 -8.87 -59.82
C ASP A 561 -68.45 -10.39 -59.55
N ALA A 562 -69.63 -11.01 -59.51
CA ALA A 562 -70.01 -12.31 -60.10
C ALA A 562 -69.27 -13.64 -59.78
N VAL A 563 -70.03 -14.56 -59.17
CA VAL A 563 -70.26 -15.98 -59.54
C VAL A 563 -69.06 -16.95 -59.47
N ASP A 564 -69.08 -17.96 -58.58
CA ASP A 564 -69.59 -19.31 -58.87
C ASP A 564 -69.47 -20.27 -57.67
N ASP A 565 -70.22 -21.34 -57.79
CA ASP A 565 -70.69 -22.34 -56.84
C ASP A 565 -69.66 -23.43 -56.44
N ALA A 566 -70.01 -24.14 -55.36
CA ALA A 566 -69.73 -25.55 -55.09
C ALA A 566 -68.32 -26.08 -54.73
N SER A 567 -68.23 -26.68 -53.53
CA SER A 567 -68.09 -28.14 -53.30
C SER A 567 -66.98 -28.61 -52.32
N GLY A 568 -67.38 -29.56 -51.45
CA GLY A 568 -66.51 -30.57 -50.81
C GLY A 568 -66.16 -30.28 -49.35
N SER A 569 -66.88 -30.80 -48.34
CA SER A 569 -66.68 -32.14 -47.73
C SER A 569 -65.21 -32.39 -47.33
N SER A 570 -64.84 -32.75 -46.11
CA SER A 570 -65.40 -33.79 -45.24
C SER A 570 -64.54 -33.79 -43.96
N ASP A 571 -65.16 -33.83 -42.78
CA ASP A 571 -65.12 -34.97 -41.84
C ASP A 571 -63.97 -34.90 -40.81
N LEU A 572 -64.31 -34.78 -39.52
CA LEU A 572 -64.33 -35.87 -38.51
C LEU A 572 -62.90 -36.13 -37.97
N ASP A 573 -62.62 -36.33 -36.70
CA ASP A 573 -63.35 -36.30 -35.44
C ASP A 573 -62.26 -36.54 -34.35
N ASP A 574 -62.67 -36.50 -33.09
CA ASP A 574 -62.14 -37.34 -31.99
C ASP A 574 -60.79 -36.95 -31.35
N THR A 575 -60.72 -36.45 -30.10
CA THR A 575 -61.20 -36.82 -28.74
C THR A 575 -59.94 -36.97 -27.86
N VAL A 576 -59.75 -36.16 -26.81
CA VAL A 576 -60.14 -36.39 -25.40
C VAL A 576 -59.45 -37.63 -24.80
N ASP A 577 -58.40 -37.40 -24.01
CA ASP A 577 -58.36 -37.56 -22.53
C ASP A 577 -57.06 -37.02 -21.95
#